data_AF-E1RBA7-F1
#
_entry.id   AF-E1RBA7-F1
#
_cell.length_a   1.000
_cell.length_b   1.000
_cell.length_c   1.000
_cell.angle_alpha   90.00
_cell.angle_beta   90.00
_cell.angle_gamma   90.00
#
_symmetry.space_group_name_H-M   'P 1'
#
loop_
_entity.id
_entity.type
_entity.pdbx_description
1 polymer ?
#
loop_
_entity_poly.entity_id
_entity_poly.type
_entity_poly.pdbx_seq_one_letter_code
_entity_poly.pdbx_strand_id
1 'polypeptide(L)'
;MKDKGVLRRLTNELAEKFSSTWRLLSETTVFLSRTKLFPRYENMLRQWRHRLESSKSNPEVLQEVRDGVITLRKELRRAGYDLTLGSKDIKIEGYRNDAAVREGFTRMVMVITDTALYYIAGQENHVQLMDYLDNQLRRMRVINIRQRHYLWYRWRANVLVLSGSDTEMKDDFEELKQYVETNKLFMLKQLKKL
;
A
#
# COMPACT_ATOMS: atom_id res chain seq x y z
N MET A 1 -27.72 -40.89 -2.05
CA MET A 1 -26.44 -40.38 -2.59
C MET A 1 -26.48 -38.91 -3.08
N LYS A 2 -27.64 -38.25 -3.26
CA LYS A 2 -27.72 -36.85 -3.73
C LYS A 2 -27.41 -35.78 -2.65
N ASP A 3 -27.66 -36.05 -1.37
CA ASP A 3 -27.53 -35.03 -0.30
C ASP A 3 -26.09 -34.62 0.06
N LYS A 4 -25.12 -35.54 -0.03
CA LYS A 4 -23.72 -35.24 0.33
C LYS A 4 -23.08 -34.20 -0.60
N GLY A 5 -23.55 -34.09 -1.84
CA GLY A 5 -23.04 -33.11 -2.82
C GLY A 5 -23.56 -31.69 -2.59
N VAL A 6 -24.81 -31.55 -2.15
CA VAL A 6 -25.43 -30.25 -1.86
C VAL A 6 -24.86 -29.65 -0.58
N LEU A 7 -24.76 -30.47 0.48
CA LEU A 7 -24.19 -30.03 1.76
C LEU A 7 -22.75 -29.52 1.59
N ARG A 8 -21.95 -30.23 0.79
CA ARG A 8 -20.54 -29.90 0.53
C ARG A 8 -20.38 -28.63 -0.32
N ARG A 9 -21.32 -28.33 -1.22
CA ARG A 9 -21.36 -27.05 -1.97
C ARG A 9 -21.70 -25.89 -1.04
N LEU A 10 -22.72 -26.04 -0.19
CA LEU A 10 -23.14 -25.01 0.76
C LEU A 10 -22.03 -24.67 1.77
N THR A 11 -21.31 -25.68 2.28
CA THR A 11 -20.17 -25.45 3.17
C THR A 11 -19.01 -24.73 2.47
N ASN A 12 -18.77 -25.03 1.19
CA ASN A 12 -17.73 -24.36 0.41
C ASN A 12 -18.09 -22.90 0.14
N GLU A 13 -19.33 -22.61 -0.26
CA GLU A 13 -19.80 -21.24 -0.47
C GLU A 13 -19.73 -20.41 0.82
N LEU A 14 -20.09 -21.00 1.96
CA LEU A 14 -20.00 -20.34 3.26
C LEU A 14 -18.54 -20.04 3.63
N ALA A 15 -17.63 -20.99 3.40
CA ALA A 15 -16.20 -20.81 3.65
C ALA A 15 -15.59 -19.73 2.75
N GLU A 16 -15.99 -19.66 1.48
CA GLU A 16 -15.57 -18.59 0.56
C GLU A 16 -16.08 -17.22 1.00
N LYS A 17 -17.36 -17.11 1.37
CA LYS A 17 -17.94 -15.87 1.90
C LYS A 17 -17.25 -15.44 3.19
N PHE A 18 -16.92 -16.39 4.07
CA PHE A 18 -16.14 -16.10 5.28
C PHE A 18 -14.76 -15.55 4.95
N SER A 19 -14.00 -16.25 4.11
CA SER A 19 -12.67 -15.81 3.68
C SER A 19 -12.71 -14.42 3.04
N SER A 20 -13.71 -14.17 2.19
CA SER A 20 -13.98 -12.87 1.57
C SER A 20 -14.21 -11.76 2.58
N THR A 21 -15.13 -11.96 3.53
CA THR A 21 -15.49 -10.96 4.54
C THR A 21 -14.34 -10.73 5.53
N TRP A 22 -13.64 -11.79 5.93
CA TRP A 22 -12.47 -11.71 6.79
C TRP A 22 -11.34 -10.90 6.16
N ARG A 23 -11.07 -11.14 4.87
CA ARG A 23 -10.11 -10.37 4.09
C ARG A 23 -10.50 -8.90 4.00
N LEU A 24 -11.76 -8.61 3.70
CA LEU A 24 -12.27 -7.24 3.61
C LEU A 24 -12.11 -6.48 4.93
N LEU A 25 -12.45 -7.12 6.06
CA LEU A 25 -12.25 -6.55 7.39
C LEU A 25 -10.77 -6.31 7.66
N SER A 26 -9.91 -7.29 7.40
CA SER A 26 -8.47 -7.20 7.63
C SER A 26 -7.82 -6.07 6.83
N GLU A 27 -8.10 -5.96 5.53
CA GLU A 27 -7.60 -4.87 4.68
C GLU A 27 -8.08 -3.50 5.17
N THR A 28 -9.32 -3.41 5.68
CA THR A 28 -9.87 -2.17 6.25
C THR A 28 -9.18 -1.82 7.57
N THR A 29 -8.90 -2.80 8.43
CA THR A 29 -8.15 -2.60 9.66
C THR A 29 -6.72 -2.12 9.39
N VAL A 30 -6.01 -2.76 8.45
CA VAL A 30 -4.64 -2.38 8.06
C VAL A 30 -4.60 -0.97 7.48
N PHE A 31 -5.59 -0.61 6.65
CA PHE A 31 -5.72 0.76 6.17
C PHE A 31 -5.86 1.74 7.34
N LEU A 32 -6.85 1.49 8.21
CA LEU A 32 -7.15 2.40 9.31
C LEU A 32 -6.01 2.52 10.31
N SER A 33 -5.28 1.43 10.61
CA SER A 33 -4.15 1.43 11.55
C SER A 33 -3.00 2.33 11.11
N ARG A 34 -2.93 2.68 9.81
CA ARG A 34 -1.97 3.62 9.25
C ARG A 34 -2.48 5.07 9.20
N THR A 35 -3.69 5.32 9.72
CA THR A 35 -4.33 6.64 9.75
C THR A 35 -4.53 7.13 11.18
N LYS A 36 -4.64 8.45 11.35
CA LYS A 36 -5.03 9.07 12.63
C LYS A 36 -6.45 8.71 13.07
N LEU A 37 -7.26 8.09 12.22
CA LEU A 37 -8.62 7.68 12.53
C LEU A 37 -8.70 6.36 13.30
N PHE A 38 -7.61 5.58 13.38
CA PHE A 38 -7.63 4.26 13.99
C PHE A 38 -8.28 4.22 15.39
N PRO A 39 -7.94 5.11 16.33
CA PRO A 39 -8.49 5.05 17.69
C PRO A 39 -10.03 5.16 17.73
N ARG A 40 -10.63 5.89 16.78
CA ARG A 40 -12.08 6.04 16.67
C ARG A 40 -12.78 4.74 16.29
N TYR A 41 -12.12 3.90 15.49
CA TYR A 41 -12.74 2.71 14.89
C TYR A 41 -12.23 1.38 15.49
N GLU A 42 -11.17 1.40 16.30
CA GLU A 42 -10.51 0.20 16.81
C GLU A 42 -11.46 -0.76 17.51
N ASN A 43 -12.29 -0.26 18.44
CA ASN A 43 -13.22 -1.10 19.20
C ASN A 43 -14.24 -1.79 18.29
N MET A 44 -14.81 -1.07 17.33
CA MET A 44 -15.77 -1.63 16.38
C MET A 44 -15.12 -2.71 15.51
N LEU A 45 -13.89 -2.49 15.02
CA LEU A 45 -13.15 -3.48 14.23
C LEU A 45 -12.84 -4.73 15.05
N ARG A 46 -12.46 -4.57 16.32
CA ARG A 46 -12.19 -5.68 17.25
C ARG A 46 -13.46 -6.50 17.51
N GLN A 47 -14.60 -5.83 17.71
CA GLN A 47 -15.90 -6.51 17.88
C GLN A 47 -16.29 -7.30 16.63
N TRP A 48 -16.13 -6.72 15.42
CA TRP A 48 -16.41 -7.44 14.18
C TRP A 48 -15.51 -8.66 13.99
N ARG A 49 -14.21 -8.58 14.33
CA ARG A 49 -13.32 -9.75 14.31
C ARG A 49 -13.81 -10.84 15.24
N HIS A 50 -14.08 -10.48 16.50
CA HIS A 50 -14.58 -11.42 17.49
C HIS A 50 -15.88 -12.10 17.04
N ARG A 51 -16.84 -11.34 16.50
CA ARG A 51 -18.11 -11.89 15.97
C ARG A 51 -17.89 -12.87 14.82
N LEU A 52 -16.99 -12.58 13.89
CA LEU A 52 -16.65 -13.51 12.81
C LEU A 52 -15.95 -14.77 13.33
N GLU A 53 -15.05 -14.66 14.30
CA GLU A 53 -14.34 -15.81 14.88
C GLU A 53 -15.26 -16.72 15.69
N SER A 54 -16.17 -16.15 16.48
CA SER A 54 -17.10 -16.90 17.33
C SER A 54 -18.25 -17.52 16.54
N SER A 55 -18.56 -16.99 15.35
CA SER A 55 -19.76 -17.36 14.58
C SER A 55 -19.42 -17.74 13.13
N LYS A 56 -18.32 -18.46 12.91
CA LYS A 56 -17.80 -18.81 11.55
C LYS A 56 -18.82 -19.52 10.66
N SER A 57 -19.76 -20.26 11.24
CA SER A 57 -20.80 -21.02 10.53
C SER A 57 -22.14 -20.28 10.43
N ASN A 58 -22.27 -19.07 11.00
CA ASN A 58 -23.53 -18.31 10.99
C ASN A 58 -23.56 -17.32 9.80
N PRO A 59 -24.39 -17.57 8.77
CA PRO A 59 -24.46 -16.70 7.59
C PRO A 59 -25.00 -15.29 7.88
N GLU A 60 -25.89 -15.13 8.87
CA GLU A 60 -26.47 -13.83 9.23
C GLU A 60 -25.42 -12.92 9.85
N VAL A 61 -24.67 -13.43 10.84
CA VAL A 61 -23.56 -12.68 11.46
C VAL A 61 -22.52 -12.30 10.41
N LEU A 62 -22.24 -13.20 9.47
CA LEU A 62 -21.31 -12.96 8.39
C LEU A 62 -21.76 -11.81 7.49
N GLN A 63 -23.04 -11.81 7.12
CA GLN A 63 -23.64 -10.78 6.27
C GLN A 63 -23.69 -9.42 6.99
N GLU A 64 -24.11 -9.39 8.25
CA GLU A 64 -24.14 -8.17 9.06
C GLU A 64 -22.76 -7.52 9.19
N VAL A 65 -21.73 -8.31 9.52
CA VAL A 65 -20.37 -7.79 9.63
C VAL A 65 -19.89 -7.29 8.27
N ARG A 66 -20.18 -8.03 7.19
CA ARG A 66 -19.81 -7.61 5.84
C ARG A 66 -20.44 -6.25 5.48
N ASP A 67 -21.73 -6.08 5.74
CA ASP A 67 -22.45 -4.84 5.44
C ASP A 67 -21.98 -3.67 6.30
N GLY A 68 -21.65 -3.92 7.57
CA GLY A 68 -20.99 -2.94 8.44
C GLY A 68 -19.65 -2.47 7.87
N VAL A 69 -18.78 -3.42 7.45
CA VAL A 69 -17.49 -3.09 6.84
C VAL A 69 -17.67 -2.33 5.52
N ILE A 70 -18.62 -2.72 4.67
CA ILE A 70 -18.92 -2.02 3.41
C ILE A 70 -19.37 -0.58 3.69
N THR A 71 -20.23 -0.38 4.69
CA THR A 71 -20.74 0.93 5.07
C THR A 71 -19.61 1.84 5.55
N LEU A 72 -18.77 1.37 6.48
CA LEU A 72 -17.57 2.09 6.90
C LEU A 72 -16.68 2.46 5.72
N ARG A 73 -16.44 1.52 4.80
CA ARG A 73 -15.63 1.77 3.61
C ARG A 73 -16.26 2.81 2.68
N LYS A 74 -17.59 2.90 2.58
CA LYS A 74 -18.28 3.95 1.82
C LYS A 74 -18.07 5.32 2.47
N GLU A 75 -18.20 5.40 3.79
CA GLU A 75 -17.97 6.65 4.55
C GLU A 75 -16.53 7.15 4.38
N LEU A 76 -15.54 6.26 4.54
CA LEU A 76 -14.14 6.62 4.35
C LEU A 76 -13.86 7.14 2.93
N ARG A 77 -14.44 6.52 1.90
CA ARG A 77 -14.30 7.03 0.51
C ARG A 77 -14.94 8.40 0.34
N ARG A 78 -16.11 8.65 0.94
CA ARG A 78 -16.77 9.97 0.91
C ARG A 78 -15.92 11.04 1.60
N ALA A 79 -15.16 10.66 2.63
CA ALA A 79 -14.20 11.54 3.29
C ALA A 79 -12.85 11.67 2.54
N GLY A 80 -12.72 11.11 1.33
CA GLY A 80 -11.54 11.25 0.47
C GLY A 80 -10.44 10.21 0.70
N TYR A 81 -10.69 9.18 1.51
CA TYR A 81 -9.71 8.12 1.76
C TYR A 81 -9.67 7.08 0.63
N ASP A 82 -8.46 6.71 0.21
CA ASP A 82 -8.22 5.66 -0.79
C ASP A 82 -7.95 4.30 -0.11
N LEU A 83 -9.01 3.52 0.07
CA LEU A 83 -8.95 2.21 0.72
C LEU A 83 -8.18 1.15 -0.08
N THR A 84 -7.87 1.38 -1.35
CA THR A 84 -7.05 0.46 -2.15
C THR A 84 -5.61 0.41 -1.63
N LEU A 85 -5.20 1.40 -0.85
CA LEU A 85 -3.88 1.43 -0.21
C LEU A 85 -3.78 0.45 0.98
N GLY A 86 -4.91 -0.03 1.51
CA GLY A 86 -4.91 -0.99 2.63
C GLY A 86 -4.34 -2.36 2.27
N SER A 87 -4.42 -2.75 1.00
CA SER A 87 -3.83 -3.99 0.50
C SER A 87 -2.40 -3.81 -0.03
N LYS A 88 -1.91 -2.57 -0.13
CA LYS A 88 -0.57 -2.23 -0.60
C LYS A 88 0.39 -1.98 0.56
N ASP A 89 1.67 -2.21 0.33
CA ASP A 89 2.74 -1.87 1.27
C ASP A 89 3.97 -1.32 0.55
N ILE A 90 4.84 -0.63 1.29
CA ILE A 90 6.17 -0.23 0.82
C ILE A 90 7.19 -0.86 1.72
N LYS A 91 8.22 -1.43 1.11
CA LYS A 91 9.37 -1.99 1.79
C LYS A 91 10.64 -1.36 1.23
N ILE A 92 11.51 -0.89 2.12
CA ILE A 92 12.86 -0.48 1.76
C ILE A 92 13.79 -1.69 1.93
N GLU A 93 14.49 -2.05 0.87
CA GLU A 93 15.58 -3.04 0.86
C GLU A 93 16.91 -2.31 0.63
N GLY A 94 18.05 -2.95 0.88
CA GLY A 94 19.37 -2.29 0.83
C GLY A 94 19.78 -1.72 -0.54
N TYR A 95 21.08 -1.70 -0.81
CA TYR A 95 21.61 -1.15 -2.05
C TYR A 95 21.57 -2.18 -3.18
N ARG A 96 21.45 -1.67 -4.40
CA ARG A 96 21.44 -2.44 -5.63
C ARG A 96 22.21 -1.70 -6.73
N ASN A 97 22.88 -2.49 -7.55
CA ASN A 97 23.56 -2.04 -8.76
C ASN A 97 22.77 -2.45 -10.02
N ASP A 98 23.36 -2.21 -11.17
CA ASP A 98 22.77 -2.50 -12.49
C ASP A 98 22.34 -3.96 -12.71
N ALA A 99 22.88 -4.92 -11.95
CA ALA A 99 22.42 -6.31 -12.02
C ALA A 99 20.93 -6.46 -11.63
N ALA A 100 20.38 -5.50 -10.88
CA ALA A 100 18.99 -5.50 -10.43
C ALA A 100 17.98 -5.44 -11.59
N VAL A 101 18.36 -4.94 -12.76
CA VAL A 101 17.52 -4.98 -13.98
C VAL A 101 17.12 -6.42 -14.29
N ARG A 102 18.06 -7.37 -14.18
CA ARG A 102 17.78 -8.80 -14.42
C ARG A 102 16.87 -9.42 -13.36
N GLU A 103 16.76 -8.80 -12.19
CA GLU A 103 15.83 -9.18 -11.12
C GLU A 103 14.45 -8.49 -11.23
N GLY A 104 14.20 -7.79 -12.35
CA GLY A 104 12.95 -7.09 -12.63
C GLY A 104 12.82 -5.74 -11.91
N PHE A 105 13.92 -5.12 -11.49
CA PHE A 105 13.89 -3.73 -11.03
C PHE A 105 13.98 -2.76 -12.19
N THR A 106 13.35 -1.60 -12.01
CA THR A 106 13.44 -0.46 -12.91
C THR A 106 14.12 0.70 -12.16
N ARG A 107 14.90 1.52 -12.87
CA ARG A 107 15.53 2.71 -12.29
C ARG A 107 14.49 3.79 -12.04
N MET A 108 14.69 4.54 -10.98
CA MET A 108 13.82 5.62 -10.57
C MET A 108 14.62 6.71 -9.88
N VAL A 109 14.20 7.95 -10.10
CA VAL A 109 14.62 9.08 -9.28
C VAL A 109 13.39 9.72 -8.67
N MET A 110 13.57 10.28 -7.48
CA MET A 110 12.48 10.82 -6.70
C MET A 110 12.92 12.08 -5.97
N VAL A 111 12.02 13.06 -5.92
CA VAL A 111 12.19 14.31 -5.19
C VAL A 111 11.01 14.48 -4.24
N ILE A 112 11.30 14.69 -2.97
CA ILE A 112 10.31 14.94 -1.92
C ILE A 112 10.36 16.42 -1.55
N THR A 113 9.19 17.05 -1.50
CA THR A 113 9.00 18.42 -0.98
C THR A 113 8.16 18.38 0.30
N ASP A 114 7.87 19.55 0.88
CA ASP A 114 6.98 19.66 2.04
C ASP A 114 5.56 19.12 1.80
N THR A 115 5.09 19.16 0.54
CA THR A 115 3.68 18.89 0.20
C THR A 115 3.47 17.85 -0.88
N ALA A 116 4.52 17.50 -1.62
CA ALA A 116 4.42 16.67 -2.81
C ALA A 116 5.64 15.77 -2.98
N LEU A 117 5.48 14.79 -3.86
CA LEU A 117 6.52 13.88 -4.30
C LEU A 117 6.48 13.83 -5.82
N TYR A 118 7.64 14.00 -6.44
CA TYR A 118 7.82 13.92 -7.88
C TYR A 118 8.80 12.80 -8.22
N TYR A 119 8.58 12.13 -9.33
CA TYR A 119 9.45 11.04 -9.74
C TYR A 119 9.47 10.85 -11.25
N ILE A 120 10.55 10.23 -11.73
CA ILE A 120 10.66 9.64 -13.06
C ILE A 120 11.23 8.24 -12.91
N ALA A 121 10.69 7.29 -13.68
CA ALA A 121 11.16 5.92 -13.78
C ALA A 121 11.47 5.60 -15.24
N GLY A 122 12.51 4.79 -15.51
CA GLY A 122 12.91 4.48 -16.87
C GLY A 122 14.12 3.57 -16.98
N GLN A 123 14.62 3.47 -18.22
CA GLN A 123 15.80 2.65 -18.56
C GLN A 123 17.11 3.45 -18.51
N GLU A 124 17.03 4.77 -18.69
CA GLU A 124 18.17 5.69 -18.56
C GLU A 124 18.82 5.59 -17.19
N ASN A 125 20.09 5.98 -17.09
CA ASN A 125 20.80 5.93 -15.82
C ASN A 125 20.24 6.96 -14.82
N HIS A 126 20.51 6.74 -13.53
CA HIS A 126 19.99 7.55 -12.43
C HIS A 126 20.31 9.05 -12.56
N VAL A 127 21.50 9.40 -13.04
CA VAL A 127 21.91 10.81 -13.22
C VAL A 127 21.07 11.47 -14.31
N GLN A 128 20.93 10.82 -15.47
CA GLN A 128 20.11 11.32 -16.58
C GLN A 128 18.64 11.47 -16.18
N LEU A 129 18.09 10.47 -15.47
CA LEU A 129 16.72 10.54 -14.95
C LEU A 129 16.54 11.74 -14.02
N MET A 130 17.52 12.02 -13.15
CA MET A 130 17.48 13.18 -12.26
C MET A 130 17.56 14.48 -13.04
N ASP A 131 18.41 14.58 -14.05
CA ASP A 131 18.48 15.77 -14.92
C ASP A 131 17.13 16.05 -15.60
N TYR A 132 16.45 15.02 -16.10
CA TYR A 132 15.11 15.18 -16.65
C TYR A 132 14.10 15.65 -15.60
N LEU A 133 14.14 15.07 -14.41
CA LEU A 133 13.24 15.43 -13.32
C LEU A 133 13.50 16.87 -12.86
N ASP A 134 14.73 17.26 -12.62
CA ASP A 134 15.11 18.62 -12.22
C ASP A 134 14.67 19.64 -13.28
N ASN A 135 14.82 19.33 -14.57
CA ASN A 135 14.33 20.19 -15.65
C ASN A 135 12.80 20.36 -15.62
N GLN A 136 12.05 19.29 -15.32
CA GLN A 136 10.60 19.37 -15.15
C GLN A 136 10.22 20.20 -13.92
N LEU A 137 10.89 19.97 -12.79
CA LEU A 137 10.65 20.70 -11.54
C LEU A 137 10.90 22.19 -11.69
N ARG A 138 11.97 22.58 -12.39
CA ARG A 138 12.27 23.99 -12.71
C ARG A 138 11.17 24.63 -13.55
N ARG A 139 10.67 23.93 -14.57
CA ARG A 139 9.56 24.42 -15.42
C ARG A 139 8.26 24.58 -14.61
N MET A 140 8.00 23.68 -13.69
CA MET A 140 6.85 23.74 -12.77
C MET A 140 7.06 24.74 -11.62
N ARG A 141 8.25 25.34 -11.50
CA ARG A 141 8.65 26.23 -10.40
C ARG A 141 8.47 25.59 -9.03
N VAL A 142 8.76 24.28 -8.94
CA VAL A 142 8.76 23.57 -7.66
C VAL A 142 9.93 24.08 -6.82
N ILE A 143 9.61 24.58 -5.63
CA ILE A 143 10.55 25.08 -4.64
C ILE A 143 10.51 24.19 -3.38
N ASN A 144 11.45 24.39 -2.46
CA ASN A 144 11.55 23.68 -1.18
C ASN A 144 11.73 22.16 -1.34
N ILE A 145 12.72 21.78 -2.13
CA ILE A 145 13.17 20.38 -2.21
C ILE A 145 13.78 19.99 -0.86
N ARG A 146 13.25 18.93 -0.25
CA ARG A 146 13.74 18.37 1.01
C ARG A 146 14.74 17.26 0.77
N GLN A 147 14.38 16.32 -0.08
CA GLN A 147 15.18 15.13 -0.33
C GLN A 147 15.19 14.80 -1.82
N ARG A 148 16.31 14.21 -2.26
CA ARG A 148 16.50 13.66 -3.60
C ARG A 148 17.00 12.23 -3.44
N HIS A 149 16.42 11.31 -4.21
CA HIS A 149 16.78 9.90 -4.12
C HIS A 149 16.95 9.28 -5.50
N TYR A 150 17.94 8.40 -5.59
CA TYR A 150 18.30 7.59 -6.74
C TYR A 150 18.07 6.12 -6.40
N LEU A 151 17.00 5.54 -6.92
CA LEU A 151 16.45 4.29 -6.42
C LEU A 151 16.27 3.26 -7.53
N TRP A 152 16.21 2.02 -7.12
CA TRP A 152 15.61 0.92 -7.86
C TRP A 152 14.24 0.64 -7.28
N TYR A 153 13.25 0.40 -8.14
CA TYR A 153 11.93 -0.04 -7.69
C TYR A 153 11.44 -1.30 -8.41
N ARG A 154 10.56 -2.04 -7.75
CA ARG A 154 9.70 -3.03 -8.39
C ARG A 154 8.46 -3.28 -7.56
N TRP A 155 7.38 -3.70 -8.22
CA TRP A 155 6.26 -4.32 -7.53
C TRP A 155 6.48 -5.83 -7.39
N ARG A 156 6.28 -6.34 -6.18
CA ARG A 156 6.13 -7.78 -5.90
C ARG A 156 4.76 -8.00 -5.28
N ALA A 157 3.82 -8.52 -6.06
CA ALA A 157 2.40 -8.55 -5.72
C ALA A 157 1.92 -7.14 -5.32
N ASN A 158 1.54 -6.93 -4.05
CA ASN A 158 1.08 -5.64 -3.55
C ASN A 158 2.14 -4.87 -2.73
N VAL A 159 3.40 -5.27 -2.79
CA VAL A 159 4.49 -4.59 -2.08
C VAL A 159 5.37 -3.86 -3.09
N LEU A 160 5.45 -2.54 -2.97
CA LEU A 160 6.43 -1.73 -3.67
C LEU A 160 7.76 -1.85 -2.93
N VAL A 161 8.74 -2.45 -3.58
CA VAL A 161 10.10 -2.55 -3.05
C VAL A 161 10.90 -1.40 -3.62
N LEU A 162 11.49 -0.60 -2.74
CA LEU A 162 12.46 0.44 -3.09
C LEU A 162 13.85 0.02 -2.57
N SER A 163 14.89 0.26 -3.35
CA SER A 163 16.28 -0.04 -2.99
C SER A 163 17.17 1.12 -3.39
N GLY A 164 18.19 1.42 -2.60
CA GLY A 164 19.17 2.46 -2.94
C GLY A 164 19.96 2.07 -4.18
N SER A 165 20.27 3.02 -5.05
CA SER A 165 21.24 2.82 -6.13
C SER A 165 22.66 3.05 -5.66
N ASP A 166 23.64 2.72 -6.51
CA ASP A 166 25.06 3.01 -6.24
C ASP A 166 25.36 4.53 -6.21
N THR A 167 24.48 5.35 -6.78
CA THR A 167 24.55 6.82 -6.76
C THR A 167 23.90 7.42 -5.50
N GLU A 168 23.12 6.63 -4.76
CA GLU A 168 22.45 7.08 -3.55
C GLU A 168 23.44 7.19 -2.39
N MET A 169 23.47 8.35 -1.72
CA MET A 169 24.28 8.51 -0.53
C MET A 169 23.69 7.75 0.65
N LYS A 170 24.56 7.29 1.55
CA LYS A 170 24.15 6.49 2.70
C LYS A 170 23.15 7.22 3.60
N ASP A 171 23.45 8.46 3.90
CA ASP A 171 22.65 9.26 4.84
C ASP A 171 21.28 9.60 4.22
N ASP A 172 21.25 9.99 2.95
CA ASP A 172 19.99 10.22 2.20
C ASP A 172 19.10 8.97 2.20
N PHE A 173 19.69 7.79 2.04
CA PHE A 173 18.93 6.55 2.04
C PHE A 173 18.37 6.18 3.42
N GLU A 174 19.12 6.43 4.49
CA GLU A 174 18.63 6.22 5.85
C GLU A 174 17.51 7.22 6.20
N GLU A 175 17.63 8.48 5.76
CA GLU A 175 16.54 9.46 5.89
C GLU A 175 15.28 9.00 5.15
N LEU A 176 15.42 8.46 3.94
CA LEU A 176 14.29 7.92 3.18
C LEU A 176 13.57 6.80 3.94
N LYS A 177 14.32 5.88 4.56
CA LYS A 177 13.74 4.79 5.36
C LYS A 177 12.87 5.35 6.48
N GLN A 178 13.38 6.31 7.24
CA GLN A 178 12.63 6.94 8.33
C GLN A 178 11.40 7.68 7.80
N TYR A 179 11.55 8.37 6.66
CA TYR A 179 10.45 9.08 6.02
C TYR A 179 9.33 8.12 5.59
N VAL A 180 9.67 6.98 4.99
CA VAL A 180 8.70 5.98 4.51
C VAL A 180 7.94 5.33 5.66
N GLU A 181 8.61 5.01 6.78
CA GLU A 181 7.93 4.45 7.96
C GLU A 181 6.86 5.41 8.50
N THR A 182 7.16 6.71 8.52
CA THR A 182 6.24 7.73 9.04
C THR A 182 5.16 8.12 8.03
N ASN A 183 5.46 8.09 6.73
CA ASN A 183 4.63 8.64 5.66
C ASN A 183 4.11 7.59 4.66
N LYS A 184 4.04 6.31 5.07
CA LYS A 184 3.74 5.17 4.19
C LYS A 184 2.50 5.35 3.30
N LEU A 185 1.38 5.85 3.85
CA LEU A 185 0.16 6.09 3.05
C LEU A 185 0.33 7.20 2.01
N PHE A 186 1.04 8.28 2.36
CA PHE A 186 1.33 9.36 1.43
C PHE A 186 2.20 8.84 0.27
N MET A 187 3.28 8.12 0.59
CA MET A 187 4.16 7.49 -0.39
C MET A 187 3.38 6.54 -1.31
N LEU A 188 2.57 5.63 -0.73
CA LEU A 188 1.75 4.70 -1.50
C LEU A 188 0.77 5.43 -2.42
N LYS A 189 0.14 6.51 -1.95
CA LYS A 189 -0.79 7.30 -2.76
C LYS A 189 -0.11 7.92 -3.98
N GLN A 190 1.11 8.44 -3.81
CA GLN A 190 1.87 9.08 -4.89
C GLN A 190 2.45 8.05 -5.87
N LEU A 191 2.90 6.91 -5.35
CA LEU A 191 3.63 5.90 -6.13
C LEU A 191 2.75 4.75 -6.63
N LYS A 192 1.42 4.76 -6.39
CA LYS A 192 0.54 3.64 -6.77
C LYS A 192 0.46 3.33 -8.27
N LYS A 193 0.93 4.26 -9.13
CA LYS A 193 0.91 4.16 -10.60
C LYS A 193 2.24 3.68 -11.20
N LEU A 194 3.29 3.51 -10.39
CA LEU A 194 4.48 2.76 -10.78
C LEU A 194 4.12 1.32 -11.15
#